data_AF-A0A6A6L421-F1
#
_entry.id   AF-A0A6A6L421-F1
#
_cell.length_a   1.000
_cell.length_b   1.000
_cell.length_c   1.000
_cell.angle_alpha   90.00
_cell.angle_beta   90.00
_cell.angle_gamma   90.00
#
_symmetry.space_group_name_H-M   'P 1'
#
loop_
_entity.id
_entity.type
_entity.pdbx_description
1 polymer ?
#
loop_
_entity_poly.entity_id
_entity_poly.type
_entity_poly.pdbx_seq_one_letter_code
_entity_poly.pdbx_strand_id
1 'polypeptide(L)'
;MEPTPPNQLFLVAVLLLSSVICTFSVKQCPNCGLTSVPYPLSTNPTCGDQSYKIRCNAGVLIFDTLNNSYPINFINPSNQRLVIQPANLLPNTCISSDFIHQGIQLSSSLPFNITGENTVMLFNCSESILDQPLNCSPSSLCHLYVEGEEYSRCRDSSLCCTFKAGGSASAYRIRVLENGCRAYRSFIGLDWGLPVDKWPNPGVEIQWVLPLEPVCESQVDCDANSTCELNRSDGVRRCHCKVGLQWNPIQGNCTQTGGCQSPGGCDRQTKKTLITALTSSLSALVLLITIAILLHKRYKRIKEAQKRLARHCEEILSVDGSKSAKHFTSKDIKKATKNFSKDCLIGVGGYGEVYKGYLEDGTVVAVKCAKIIDYLL
;
A
#
# COMPACT_ATOMS: atom_id res chain seq x y z
N MET A 1 -12.92 45.38 25.02
CA MET A 1 -13.09 43.99 24.54
C MET A 1 -11.86 43.72 23.69
N GLU A 2 -10.82 43.20 24.33
CA GLU A 2 -9.51 42.97 23.71
C GLU A 2 -9.36 41.45 23.49
N PRO A 3 -8.97 40.99 22.30
CA PRO A 3 -8.88 39.57 22.02
C PRO A 3 -7.62 38.99 22.68
N THR A 4 -7.81 38.02 23.57
CA THR A 4 -6.74 37.19 24.12
C THR A 4 -5.98 36.46 23.00
N PRO A 5 -4.65 36.41 23.03
CA PRO A 5 -3.84 35.84 21.95
C PRO A 5 -4.00 34.31 21.84
N PRO A 6 -3.72 33.71 20.68
CA PRO A 6 -3.90 32.28 20.47
C PRO A 6 -2.92 31.49 21.33
N ASN A 7 -3.43 30.40 21.92
CA ASN A 7 -2.69 29.45 22.76
C ASN A 7 -1.38 29.02 22.10
N GLN A 8 -0.26 29.57 22.59
CA GLN A 8 1.11 29.19 22.23
C GLN A 8 1.35 27.67 22.32
N LEU A 9 0.63 26.97 23.21
CA LEU A 9 0.64 25.52 23.31
C LEU A 9 0.17 24.79 22.04
N PHE A 10 -0.79 25.35 21.30
CA PHE A 10 -1.34 24.71 20.10
C PHE A 10 -0.37 24.79 18.93
N LEU A 11 0.34 25.91 18.79
CA LEU A 11 1.39 26.09 17.79
C LEU A 11 2.58 25.15 18.02
N VAL A 12 3.00 24.99 19.28
CA VAL A 12 4.10 24.07 19.65
C VAL A 12 3.70 22.60 19.41
N ALA A 13 2.43 22.24 19.65
CA ALA A 13 1.94 20.89 19.37
C ALA A 13 1.90 20.56 17.87
N VAL A 14 1.52 21.52 17.01
CA VAL A 14 1.51 21.35 15.55
C VAL A 14 2.93 21.24 14.99
N LEU A 15 3.89 22.01 15.53
CA LEU A 15 5.30 21.94 15.12
C LEU A 15 6.00 20.63 15.53
N LEU A 16 5.60 20.02 16.65
CA LEU A 16 6.14 18.72 17.10
C LEU A 16 5.57 17.53 16.33
N LEU A 17 4.40 17.67 15.67
CA LEU A 17 3.80 16.65 14.81
C LEU A 17 4.43 16.61 13.41
N SER A 18 5.17 17.64 12.98
CA SER A 18 5.78 17.72 11.65
C SER A 18 7.18 17.08 11.51
N SER A 19 7.78 16.55 12.59
CA SER A 19 9.19 16.12 12.56
C SER A 19 9.40 14.60 12.70
N VAL A 20 8.56 13.79 12.06
CA VAL A 20 8.89 12.38 11.78
C VAL A 20 8.54 12.05 10.33
N ILE A 21 9.24 12.69 9.40
CA ILE A 21 9.39 12.11 8.06
C ILE A 21 10.57 11.15 8.20
N CYS A 22 10.29 9.86 8.37
CA CYS A 22 11.31 8.85 8.13
C CYS A 22 11.67 8.93 6.65
N THR A 23 12.75 9.64 6.33
CA THR A 23 13.35 9.61 5.00
C THR A 23 14.02 8.25 4.85
N PHE A 24 13.35 7.34 4.15
CA PHE A 24 13.99 6.12 3.67
C PHE A 24 15.02 6.47 2.60
N SER A 25 16.21 5.86 2.65
CA SER A 25 17.28 6.00 1.65
C SER A 25 16.81 5.57 0.27
N VAL A 26 15.94 4.55 0.26
CA VAL A 26 15.31 4.03 -0.95
C VAL A 26 13.80 4.18 -0.83
N LYS A 27 13.23 5.01 -1.70
CA LYS A 27 11.78 5.14 -1.82
C LYS A 27 11.23 4.01 -2.66
N GLN A 28 10.43 3.12 -2.06
CA GLN A 28 9.67 2.14 -2.83
C GLN A 28 8.69 2.85 -3.77
N CYS A 29 8.57 2.36 -5.00
CA CYS A 29 7.62 2.94 -5.95
C CYS A 29 6.17 2.68 -5.55
N PRO A 30 5.26 3.62 -5.84
CA PRO A 30 3.83 3.38 -5.65
C PRO A 30 3.36 2.23 -6.54
N ASN A 31 2.25 1.59 -6.15
CA ASN A 31 1.64 0.53 -6.94
C ASN A 31 1.24 1.05 -8.32
N CYS A 32 1.36 0.17 -9.33
CA CYS A 32 0.83 0.42 -10.66
C CYS A 32 -0.53 -0.29 -10.78
N GLY A 33 -1.62 0.48 -10.66
CA GLY A 33 -2.95 -0.11 -10.56
C GLY A 33 -3.05 -0.98 -9.30
N LEU A 34 -3.32 -2.27 -9.47
CA LEU A 34 -3.36 -3.24 -8.38
C LEU A 34 -2.03 -3.96 -8.13
N THR A 35 -1.04 -3.78 -9.02
CA THR A 35 0.23 -4.48 -8.96
C THR A 35 1.24 -3.70 -8.13
N SER A 36 1.77 -4.32 -7.07
CA SER A 36 2.84 -3.74 -6.27
C SER A 36 4.15 -3.68 -7.08
N VAL A 37 4.88 -2.59 -6.97
CA VAL A 37 6.21 -2.44 -7.58
C VAL A 37 7.28 -2.69 -6.51
N PRO A 38 7.94 -3.87 -6.48
CA PRO A 38 8.97 -4.16 -5.51
C PRO A 38 10.29 -3.48 -5.89
N TYR A 39 11.12 -3.19 -4.88
CA TYR A 39 12.51 -2.83 -5.11
C TYR A 39 13.27 -3.99 -5.81
N PRO A 40 14.20 -3.74 -6.75
CA PRO A 40 14.73 -2.45 -7.22
C PRO A 40 13.93 -1.73 -8.30
N LEU A 41 12.81 -2.29 -8.77
CA LEU A 41 12.13 -1.78 -9.95
C LEU A 41 11.66 -0.34 -9.76
N SER A 42 11.90 0.48 -10.78
CA SER A 42 11.59 1.91 -10.76
C SER A 42 10.58 2.29 -11.81
N THR A 43 9.49 2.95 -11.40
CA THR A 43 8.46 3.52 -12.31
C THR A 43 8.53 5.03 -12.45
N ASN A 44 9.36 5.70 -11.65
CA ASN A 44 9.48 7.16 -11.61
C ASN A 44 10.91 7.55 -11.21
N PRO A 45 11.45 8.68 -11.71
CA PRO A 45 12.75 9.22 -11.28
C PRO A 45 13.01 9.32 -9.77
N THR A 46 11.97 9.33 -8.94
CA THR A 46 12.06 9.56 -7.49
C THR A 46 11.92 8.31 -6.63
N CYS A 47 11.76 7.12 -7.24
CA CYS A 47 11.56 5.86 -6.52
C CYS A 47 12.29 4.69 -7.20
N GLY A 48 12.59 3.64 -6.44
CA GLY A 48 13.36 2.49 -6.91
C GLY A 48 14.77 2.86 -7.38
N ASP A 49 15.42 1.93 -8.07
CA ASP A 49 16.73 2.14 -8.66
C ASP A 49 16.58 2.46 -10.16
N GLN A 50 17.22 3.54 -10.59
CA GLN A 50 17.09 4.08 -11.95
C GLN A 50 17.74 3.18 -13.03
N SER A 51 18.57 2.21 -12.64
CA SER A 51 19.06 1.17 -13.54
C SER A 51 18.03 0.08 -13.81
N TYR A 52 16.95 -0.01 -13.01
CA TYR A 52 15.92 -1.05 -13.08
C TYR A 52 14.56 -0.46 -13.50
N LYS A 53 14.58 0.40 -14.52
CA LYS A 53 13.38 1.13 -14.98
C LYS A 53 12.37 0.21 -15.66
N ILE A 54 11.12 0.37 -15.27
CA ILE A 54 9.92 -0.13 -15.94
C ILE A 54 8.90 1.01 -16.00
N ARG A 55 7.89 0.93 -16.86
CA ARG A 55 6.83 1.94 -16.94
C ARG A 55 5.54 1.43 -16.33
N CYS A 56 4.78 2.35 -15.76
CA CYS A 56 3.38 2.11 -15.43
C CYS A 56 2.52 2.96 -16.36
N ASN A 57 1.65 2.32 -17.15
CA ASN A 57 0.71 3.02 -18.03
C ASN A 57 -0.70 2.50 -17.79
N ALA A 58 -1.61 3.39 -17.40
CA ALA A 58 -3.02 3.05 -17.12
C ALA A 58 -3.21 1.82 -16.20
N GLY A 59 -2.34 1.65 -15.20
CA GLY A 59 -2.39 0.52 -14.27
C GLY A 59 -1.77 -0.79 -14.76
N VAL A 60 -1.17 -0.79 -15.95
CA VAL A 60 -0.41 -1.92 -16.52
C VAL A 60 1.07 -1.62 -16.47
N LEU A 61 1.85 -2.57 -15.95
CA LEU A 61 3.31 -2.49 -15.97
C LEU A 61 3.84 -2.86 -17.36
N ILE A 62 4.81 -2.09 -17.84
CA ILE A 62 5.40 -2.22 -19.16
C ILE A 62 6.92 -2.26 -19.01
N PHE A 63 7.55 -3.22 -19.67
CA PHE A 63 8.99 -3.35 -19.77
C PHE A 63 9.45 -2.80 -21.12
N ASP A 64 10.33 -1.81 -21.08
CA ASP A 64 10.91 -1.24 -22.30
C ASP A 64 12.20 -1.97 -22.67
N THR A 65 12.27 -2.39 -23.92
CA THR A 65 13.48 -2.90 -24.57
C THR A 65 14.07 -1.80 -25.43
N LEU A 66 15.20 -2.04 -26.12
CA LEU A 66 15.86 -1.02 -26.92
C LEU A 66 14.95 -0.42 -28.01
N ASN A 67 14.11 -1.26 -28.63
CA ASN A 67 13.35 -0.89 -29.82
C ASN A 67 11.83 -1.11 -29.68
N ASN A 68 11.35 -1.69 -28.57
CA ASN A 68 9.94 -2.02 -28.38
C ASN A 68 9.57 -2.10 -26.88
N SER A 69 8.28 -2.17 -26.57
CA SER A 69 7.78 -2.29 -25.20
C SER A 69 6.83 -3.48 -25.06
N TYR A 70 6.93 -4.20 -23.95
CA TYR A 70 6.14 -5.40 -23.68
C TYR A 70 5.44 -5.30 -22.32
N PRO A 71 4.17 -5.69 -22.18
CA PRO A 71 3.51 -5.66 -20.89
C PRO A 71 4.10 -6.73 -19.96
N ILE A 72 4.20 -6.41 -18.68
CA ILE A 72 4.67 -7.31 -17.62
C ILE A 72 3.47 -8.02 -17.03
N ASN A 73 3.46 -9.35 -17.13
CA ASN A 73 2.39 -10.20 -16.59
C ASN A 73 2.62 -10.53 -15.13
N PHE A 74 3.89 -10.72 -14.74
CA PHE A 74 4.24 -11.22 -13.42
C PHE A 74 5.60 -10.71 -12.97
N ILE A 75 5.75 -10.50 -11.66
CA ILE A 75 6.99 -10.09 -11.00
C ILE A 75 7.16 -10.93 -9.74
N ASN A 76 8.33 -11.54 -9.58
CA ASN A 76 8.75 -12.25 -8.39
C ASN A 76 10.07 -11.65 -7.88
N PRO A 77 10.02 -10.83 -6.81
CA PRO A 77 11.22 -10.20 -6.28
C PRO A 77 12.15 -11.20 -5.59
N SER A 78 11.64 -12.28 -5.00
CA SER A 78 12.45 -13.23 -4.21
C SER A 78 13.49 -13.97 -5.06
N ASN A 79 13.20 -14.22 -6.33
CA ASN A 79 14.13 -14.84 -7.27
C ASN A 79 14.57 -13.87 -8.39
N GLN A 80 14.30 -12.56 -8.25
CA GLN A 80 14.64 -11.54 -9.24
C GLN A 80 14.10 -11.81 -10.66
N ARG A 81 12.84 -12.25 -10.79
CA ARG A 81 12.22 -12.57 -12.09
C ARG A 81 11.06 -11.66 -12.43
N LEU A 82 10.96 -11.27 -13.69
CA LEU A 82 9.73 -10.73 -14.27
C LEU A 82 9.41 -11.50 -15.55
N VAL A 83 8.13 -11.57 -15.89
CA VAL A 83 7.65 -12.22 -17.09
C VAL A 83 6.95 -11.17 -17.94
N ILE A 84 7.46 -10.96 -19.15
CA ILE A 84 6.80 -10.14 -20.16
C ILE A 84 5.93 -10.99 -21.07
N GLN A 85 4.85 -10.41 -21.59
CA GLN A 85 4.10 -11.00 -22.69
C GLN A 85 4.82 -10.68 -24.02
N PRO A 86 5.32 -11.67 -24.75
CA PRO A 86 5.94 -11.44 -26.05
C PRO A 86 4.91 -11.03 -27.10
N ALA A 87 5.41 -10.57 -28.25
CA ALA A 87 4.57 -10.16 -29.37
C ALA A 87 3.72 -11.31 -29.94
N ASN A 88 2.50 -10.98 -30.34
CA ASN A 88 1.61 -11.92 -31.03
C ASN A 88 2.02 -12.08 -32.50
N LEU A 89 1.45 -13.08 -33.18
CA LEU A 89 1.63 -13.20 -34.62
C LEU A 89 0.65 -12.24 -35.29
N LEU A 90 1.06 -11.68 -36.42
CA LEU A 90 0.15 -10.88 -37.25
C LEU A 90 -0.95 -11.79 -37.81
N PRO A 91 -2.22 -11.34 -37.83
CA PRO A 91 -3.35 -12.17 -38.26
C PRO A 91 -3.13 -12.79 -39.65
N ASN A 92 -3.46 -14.08 -39.80
CA ASN A 92 -3.32 -14.85 -41.04
C ASN A 92 -1.88 -14.94 -41.62
N THR A 93 -0.84 -14.65 -40.83
CA THR A 93 0.56 -14.76 -41.27
C THR A 93 1.41 -15.52 -40.25
N CYS A 94 2.58 -15.99 -40.67
CA CYS A 94 3.61 -16.51 -39.78
C CYS A 94 4.73 -15.47 -39.57
N ILE A 95 4.34 -14.28 -39.10
CA ILE A 95 5.24 -13.15 -38.82
C ILE A 95 4.89 -12.58 -37.45
N SER A 96 5.89 -12.32 -36.62
CA SER A 96 5.67 -11.70 -35.31
C SER A 96 5.35 -10.22 -35.45
N SER A 97 4.47 -9.67 -34.61
CA SER A 97 4.09 -8.25 -34.67
C SER A 97 5.25 -7.31 -34.30
N ASP A 98 6.27 -7.81 -33.60
CA ASP A 98 7.52 -7.09 -33.30
C ASP A 98 8.63 -7.33 -34.34
N PHE A 99 8.32 -7.92 -35.50
CA PHE A 99 9.30 -8.16 -36.57
C PHE A 99 10.00 -6.88 -37.02
N ILE A 100 9.28 -5.76 -37.10
CA ILE A 100 9.84 -4.44 -37.43
C ILE A 100 10.87 -3.95 -36.39
N HIS A 101 10.82 -4.46 -35.17
CA HIS A 101 11.74 -4.18 -34.07
C HIS A 101 12.82 -5.25 -33.91
N GLN A 102 12.84 -6.23 -34.82
CA GLN A 102 13.73 -7.39 -34.84
C GLN A 102 13.62 -8.27 -33.59
N GLY A 103 12.44 -8.32 -32.97
CA GLY A 103 12.16 -9.11 -31.77
C GLY A 103 12.51 -8.40 -30.46
N ILE A 104 12.92 -9.16 -29.45
CA ILE A 104 13.26 -8.65 -28.12
C ILE A 104 14.75 -8.32 -28.09
N GLN A 105 15.09 -7.10 -27.69
CA GLN A 105 16.48 -6.63 -27.60
C GLN A 105 16.70 -5.85 -26.30
N LEU A 106 17.31 -6.51 -25.31
CA LEU A 106 17.71 -5.92 -24.04
C LEU A 106 19.01 -5.13 -24.21
N SER A 107 19.16 -4.07 -23.42
CA SER A 107 20.44 -3.36 -23.33
C SER A 107 21.43 -4.15 -22.49
N SER A 108 22.63 -4.40 -23.02
CA SER A 108 23.73 -5.01 -22.25
C SER A 108 24.30 -4.10 -21.17
N SER A 109 23.95 -2.81 -21.16
CA SER A 109 24.32 -1.86 -20.10
C SER A 109 23.38 -1.86 -18.91
N LEU A 110 22.20 -2.49 -19.05
CA LEU A 110 21.19 -2.57 -18.00
C LEU A 110 21.25 -3.95 -17.32
N PRO A 111 20.84 -4.05 -16.05
CA PRO A 111 21.00 -5.24 -15.22
C PRO A 111 19.94 -6.32 -15.52
N PHE A 112 19.55 -6.52 -16.78
CA PHE A 112 18.52 -7.48 -17.19
C PHE A 112 19.06 -8.51 -18.18
N ASN A 113 18.67 -9.77 -18.01
CA ASN A 113 18.99 -10.84 -18.94
C ASN A 113 17.80 -11.81 -19.12
N ILE A 114 17.70 -12.38 -20.32
CA ILE A 114 16.74 -13.46 -20.64
C ILE A 114 17.24 -14.73 -19.96
N THR A 115 16.35 -15.41 -19.23
CA THR A 115 16.72 -16.57 -18.42
C THR A 115 16.82 -17.85 -19.25
N GLY A 116 17.48 -18.84 -18.66
CA GLY A 116 17.56 -20.20 -19.17
C GLY A 116 16.21 -20.90 -19.28
N GLU A 117 15.18 -20.47 -18.55
CA GLU A 117 13.90 -21.18 -18.48
C GLU A 117 13.01 -20.98 -19.70
N ASN A 118 13.40 -20.07 -20.60
CA ASN A 118 12.67 -19.78 -21.82
C ASN A 118 13.00 -20.81 -22.91
N THR A 119 12.00 -21.57 -23.34
CA THR A 119 12.05 -22.38 -24.56
C THR A 119 11.49 -21.56 -25.70
N VAL A 120 12.33 -21.23 -26.67
CA VAL A 120 11.99 -20.36 -27.80
C VAL A 120 11.89 -21.17 -29.08
N MET A 121 10.76 -21.00 -29.77
CA MET A 121 10.50 -21.57 -31.08
C MET A 121 10.56 -20.46 -32.11
N LEU A 122 11.25 -20.69 -33.22
CA LEU A 122 11.47 -19.75 -34.30
C LEU A 122 10.83 -20.29 -35.59
N PHE A 123 9.93 -19.53 -36.19
CA PHE A 123 9.14 -19.96 -37.34
C PHE A 123 9.51 -19.18 -38.60
N ASN A 124 9.17 -19.75 -39.76
CA ASN A 124 9.40 -19.13 -41.06
C ASN A 124 10.87 -18.73 -41.22
N CYS A 125 11.74 -19.73 -41.02
CA CYS A 125 13.18 -19.57 -41.06
C CYS A 125 13.75 -19.80 -42.46
N SER A 126 14.84 -19.09 -42.76
CA SER A 126 15.71 -19.35 -43.90
C SER A 126 16.81 -20.36 -43.54
N GLU A 127 17.34 -21.07 -44.53
CA GLU A 127 18.40 -22.09 -44.35
C GLU A 127 19.70 -21.51 -43.76
N SER A 128 19.91 -20.20 -43.85
CA SER A 128 21.03 -19.46 -43.22
C SER A 128 21.11 -19.64 -41.70
N ILE A 129 20.03 -20.09 -41.04
CA ILE A 129 20.00 -20.31 -39.59
C ILE A 129 20.57 -21.68 -39.19
N LEU A 130 20.76 -22.61 -40.13
CA LEU A 130 21.17 -24.00 -39.86
C LEU A 130 22.60 -24.11 -39.32
N ASP A 131 23.43 -23.09 -39.53
CA ASP A 131 24.79 -23.01 -38.95
C ASP A 131 24.78 -22.65 -37.44
N GLN A 132 23.62 -22.32 -36.88
CA GLN A 132 23.46 -21.99 -35.46
C GLN A 132 23.13 -23.25 -34.64
N PRO A 133 23.45 -23.29 -33.33
CA PRO A 133 23.15 -24.42 -32.46
C PRO A 133 21.65 -24.49 -32.08
N LEU A 134 20.78 -24.60 -33.09
CA LEU A 134 19.33 -24.69 -32.97
C LEU A 134 18.85 -26.10 -33.29
N ASN A 135 17.80 -26.56 -32.61
CA ASN A 135 17.16 -27.82 -32.95
C ASN A 135 16.05 -27.59 -33.99
N CYS A 136 16.38 -27.79 -35.26
CA CYS A 136 15.44 -27.70 -36.39
C CYS A 136 14.96 -29.08 -36.88
N SER A 137 15.20 -30.15 -36.12
CA SER A 137 14.80 -31.51 -36.52
C SER A 137 13.27 -31.64 -36.59
N PRO A 138 12.73 -32.59 -37.38
CA PRO A 138 11.30 -32.86 -37.43
C PRO A 138 10.69 -33.28 -36.08
N SER A 139 11.51 -33.75 -35.13
CA SER A 139 11.09 -34.08 -33.76
C SER A 139 11.26 -32.91 -32.78
N SER A 140 11.60 -31.72 -33.26
CA SER A 140 11.73 -30.53 -32.42
C SER A 140 10.39 -30.07 -31.88
N LEU A 141 10.42 -29.39 -30.73
CA LEU A 141 9.21 -28.85 -30.10
C LEU A 141 8.46 -27.87 -30.99
N CYS A 142 9.15 -27.17 -31.88
CA CYS A 142 8.48 -26.33 -32.85
C CYS A 142 7.56 -27.15 -33.77
N HIS A 143 8.06 -28.27 -34.33
CA HIS A 143 7.26 -29.08 -35.23
C HIS A 143 6.01 -29.62 -34.52
N LEU A 144 6.16 -30.06 -33.26
CA LEU A 144 5.03 -30.43 -32.41
C LEU A 144 4.04 -29.28 -32.19
N TYR A 145 4.54 -28.05 -32.03
CA TYR A 145 3.70 -26.88 -31.81
C TYR A 145 2.90 -26.44 -33.05
N VAL A 146 3.52 -26.44 -34.24
CA VAL A 146 2.86 -26.00 -35.49
C VAL A 146 1.85 -27.01 -36.03
N GLU A 147 1.85 -28.25 -35.51
CA GLU A 147 0.81 -29.23 -35.80
C GLU A 147 -0.54 -28.89 -35.14
N GLY A 148 -0.55 -28.01 -34.13
CA GLY A 148 -1.78 -27.49 -33.51
C GLY A 148 -2.58 -26.55 -34.43
N GLU A 149 -3.91 -26.57 -34.30
CA GLU A 149 -4.83 -25.87 -35.21
C GLU A 149 -4.61 -24.34 -35.28
N GLU A 150 -4.19 -23.72 -34.18
CA GLU A 150 -4.04 -22.27 -34.05
C GLU A 150 -2.85 -21.69 -34.85
N TYR A 151 -1.89 -22.54 -35.24
CA TYR A 151 -0.63 -22.11 -35.88
C TYR A 151 -0.38 -22.77 -37.24
N SER A 152 -1.44 -23.32 -37.85
CA SER A 152 -1.40 -24.01 -39.14
C SER A 152 -0.72 -23.21 -40.26
N ARG A 153 -0.73 -21.86 -40.22
CA ARG A 153 0.00 -21.02 -41.20
C ARG A 153 1.52 -21.05 -41.07
N CYS A 154 2.04 -21.35 -39.88
CA CYS A 154 3.47 -21.59 -39.69
C CYS A 154 3.88 -23.02 -40.10
N ARG A 155 2.91 -23.94 -40.20
CA ARG A 155 3.13 -25.32 -40.65
C ARG A 155 3.61 -25.39 -42.09
N ASP A 156 3.09 -24.50 -42.94
CA ASP A 156 3.47 -24.42 -44.36
C ASP A 156 4.84 -23.75 -44.58
N SER A 157 5.48 -23.24 -43.52
CA SER A 157 6.81 -22.63 -43.63
C SER A 157 7.90 -23.69 -43.74
N SER A 158 8.92 -23.43 -44.57
CA SER A 158 9.93 -24.42 -44.98
C SER A 158 10.87 -24.87 -43.86
N LEU A 159 11.02 -24.09 -42.79
CA LEU A 159 11.95 -24.41 -41.71
C LEU A 159 11.47 -23.82 -40.38
N CYS A 160 11.45 -24.68 -39.35
CA CYS A 160 11.23 -24.27 -37.98
C CYS A 160 12.26 -24.84 -37.01
N CYS A 161 12.65 -24.03 -36.03
CA CYS A 161 13.70 -24.36 -35.08
C CYS A 161 13.29 -24.07 -33.64
N THR A 162 13.88 -24.78 -32.69
CA THR A 162 13.72 -24.53 -31.24
C THR A 162 15.08 -24.40 -30.57
N PHE A 163 15.17 -23.53 -29.57
CA PHE A 163 16.32 -23.47 -28.68
C PHE A 163 15.89 -23.08 -27.26
N LYS A 164 16.73 -23.40 -26.28
CA LYS A 164 16.58 -22.91 -24.91
C LYS A 164 17.36 -21.60 -24.80
N ALA A 165 16.69 -20.52 -24.42
CA ALA A 165 17.34 -19.23 -24.28
C ALA A 165 18.26 -19.21 -23.05
N GLY A 166 18.90 -18.07 -22.81
CA GLY A 166 19.94 -17.91 -21.80
C GLY A 166 21.35 -18.16 -22.33
N GLY A 167 22.31 -18.18 -21.42
CA GLY A 167 23.74 -18.22 -21.76
C GLY A 167 24.22 -16.97 -22.51
N SER A 168 25.48 -16.96 -22.93
CA SER A 168 26.07 -15.81 -23.61
C SER A 168 25.43 -15.48 -24.97
N ALA A 169 24.89 -16.49 -25.68
CA ALA A 169 24.39 -16.34 -27.04
C ALA A 169 23.03 -15.60 -27.12
N SER A 170 22.17 -15.73 -26.10
CA SER A 170 20.80 -15.20 -26.12
C SER A 170 20.39 -14.43 -24.85
N ALA A 171 21.33 -14.16 -23.93
CA ALA A 171 21.08 -13.40 -22.71
C ALA A 171 20.40 -12.03 -22.93
N TYR A 172 20.59 -11.41 -24.09
CA TYR A 172 20.08 -10.05 -24.34
C TYR A 172 19.11 -9.94 -25.50
N ARG A 173 18.80 -11.04 -26.21
CA ARG A 173 17.96 -10.93 -27.41
C ARG A 173 17.31 -12.23 -27.84
N ILE A 174 16.08 -12.10 -28.32
CA ILE A 174 15.40 -13.09 -29.16
C ILE A 174 15.16 -12.41 -30.50
N ARG A 175 15.83 -12.90 -31.54
CA ARG A 175 15.92 -12.20 -32.83
C ARG A 175 14.95 -12.75 -33.85
N VAL A 176 14.31 -11.84 -34.57
CA VAL A 176 13.63 -12.13 -35.84
C VAL A 176 14.14 -11.18 -36.92
N LEU A 177 14.44 -11.71 -38.10
CA LEU A 177 15.10 -11.01 -39.20
C LEU A 177 14.67 -11.63 -40.54
N GLU A 178 14.70 -10.84 -41.61
CA GLU A 178 14.32 -11.29 -42.96
C GLU A 178 15.17 -12.48 -43.44
N ASN A 179 16.49 -12.42 -43.24
CA ASN A 179 17.46 -13.48 -43.59
C ASN A 179 17.69 -14.49 -42.45
N GLY A 180 16.75 -14.58 -41.51
CA GLY A 180 16.78 -15.50 -40.38
C GLY A 180 15.41 -16.13 -40.22
N CYS A 181 14.78 -15.93 -39.08
CA CYS A 181 13.40 -16.35 -38.83
C CYS A 181 12.49 -15.12 -38.67
N ARG A 182 11.26 -15.19 -39.17
CA ARG A 182 10.34 -14.04 -39.20
C ARG A 182 9.37 -13.98 -38.03
N ALA A 183 9.29 -15.06 -37.26
CA ALA A 183 8.41 -15.17 -36.12
C ALA A 183 9.03 -15.99 -34.99
N TYR A 184 8.56 -15.76 -33.76
CA TYR A 184 8.92 -16.59 -32.62
C TYR A 184 7.78 -16.75 -31.61
N ARG A 185 7.93 -17.76 -30.76
CA ARG A 185 7.15 -17.98 -29.54
C ARG A 185 8.10 -18.39 -28.43
N SER A 186 7.74 -18.05 -27.20
CA SER A 186 8.52 -18.39 -26.02
C SER A 186 7.60 -18.89 -24.93
N PHE A 187 8.03 -19.96 -24.27
CA PHE A 187 7.34 -20.58 -23.15
C PHE A 187 8.32 -20.77 -22.00
N ILE A 188 7.87 -20.53 -20.78
CA ILE A 188 8.70 -20.61 -19.57
C ILE A 188 8.45 -21.97 -18.92
N GLY A 189 9.52 -22.72 -18.62
CA GLY A 189 9.43 -23.98 -17.86
C GLY A 189 8.55 -25.04 -18.54
N LEU A 190 8.60 -25.11 -19.87
CA LEU A 190 7.74 -25.98 -20.68
C LEU A 190 8.01 -27.47 -20.38
N ASP A 191 6.94 -28.21 -20.04
CA ASP A 191 6.96 -29.67 -19.95
C ASP A 191 6.54 -30.28 -21.30
N TRP A 192 7.54 -30.73 -22.05
CA TRP A 192 7.35 -31.36 -23.36
C TRP A 192 6.65 -32.73 -23.35
N GLY A 193 6.43 -33.32 -22.16
CA GLY A 193 5.69 -34.58 -22.03
C GLY A 193 4.18 -34.36 -22.12
N LEU A 194 3.73 -33.11 -21.99
CA LEU A 194 2.34 -32.71 -22.08
C LEU A 194 1.95 -32.32 -23.52
N PRO A 195 0.70 -32.56 -23.92
CA PRO A 195 0.20 -32.09 -25.21
C PRO A 195 0.14 -30.55 -25.26
N VAL A 196 0.19 -30.00 -26.47
CA VAL A 196 0.34 -28.54 -26.71
C VAL A 196 -0.78 -27.71 -26.08
N ASP A 197 -2.00 -28.24 -25.99
CA ASP A 197 -3.15 -27.58 -25.35
C ASP A 197 -2.99 -27.40 -23.83
N LYS A 198 -2.03 -28.12 -23.21
CA LYS A 198 -1.68 -28.02 -21.79
C LYS A 198 -0.44 -27.18 -21.53
N TRP A 199 0.20 -26.66 -22.56
CA TRP A 199 1.36 -25.80 -22.39
C TRP A 199 0.97 -24.47 -21.75
N PRO A 200 1.91 -23.81 -21.03
CA PRO A 200 1.63 -22.51 -20.41
C PRO A 200 1.36 -21.44 -21.46
N ASN A 201 0.76 -20.33 -21.04
CA ASN A 201 0.64 -19.16 -21.90
C ASN A 201 2.02 -18.65 -22.33
N PRO A 202 2.16 -18.08 -23.55
CA PRO A 202 3.42 -17.52 -24.01
C PRO A 202 3.96 -16.45 -23.07
N GLY A 203 5.26 -16.51 -22.80
CA GLY A 203 5.94 -15.63 -21.86
C GLY A 203 7.44 -15.61 -22.09
N VAL A 204 8.07 -14.50 -21.74
CA VAL A 204 9.53 -14.40 -21.67
C VAL A 204 9.91 -13.99 -20.27
N GLU A 205 10.57 -14.90 -19.55
CA GLU A 205 11.15 -14.65 -18.24
C GLU A 205 12.48 -13.90 -18.40
N ILE A 206 12.54 -12.75 -17.74
CA ILE A 206 13.73 -11.90 -17.63
C ILE A 206 14.15 -11.91 -16.17
N GLN A 207 15.42 -12.16 -15.93
CA GLN A 207 16.06 -11.98 -14.64
C GLN A 207 16.69 -10.60 -14.56
N TRP A 208 16.71 -10.03 -13.36
CA TRP A 208 17.58 -8.89 -13.06
C TRP A 208 18.67 -9.24 -12.06
N VAL A 209 19.77 -8.50 -12.12
CA VAL A 209 20.90 -8.63 -11.19
C VAL A 209 20.54 -7.99 -9.85
N LEU A 210 21.09 -8.50 -8.74
CA LEU A 210 20.89 -7.87 -7.44
C LEU A 210 21.50 -6.46 -7.40
N PRO A 211 20.74 -5.44 -6.98
CA PRO A 211 21.24 -4.07 -6.87
C PRO A 211 22.25 -3.95 -5.72
N LEU A 212 23.25 -3.09 -5.91
CA LEU A 212 24.14 -2.63 -4.85
C LEU A 212 23.43 -1.57 -3.99
N GLU A 213 24.11 -1.10 -2.95
CA GLU A 213 23.63 0.02 -2.15
C GLU A 213 23.38 1.28 -3.03
N PRO A 214 22.36 2.09 -2.69
CA PRO A 214 21.98 3.25 -3.47
C PRO A 214 23.09 4.29 -3.48
N VAL A 215 23.18 5.02 -4.59
CA VAL A 215 24.12 6.14 -4.77
C VAL A 215 23.68 7.30 -3.88
N CYS A 216 24.64 7.99 -3.27
CA CYS A 216 24.39 9.15 -2.41
C CYS A 216 25.33 10.30 -2.76
N GLU A 217 24.82 11.54 -2.67
CA GLU A 217 25.66 12.74 -2.73
C GLU A 217 26.10 13.14 -1.32
N SER A 218 25.19 12.99 -0.35
CA SER A 218 25.44 13.31 1.05
C SER A 218 24.73 12.34 2.00
N GLN A 219 24.99 12.48 3.30
CA GLN A 219 24.40 11.60 4.32
C GLN A 219 22.87 11.69 4.40
N VAL A 220 22.26 12.78 3.90
CA VAL A 220 20.79 12.94 3.92
C VAL A 220 20.07 12.01 2.94
N ASP A 221 20.79 11.48 1.96
CA ASP A 221 20.29 10.49 1.00
C ASP A 221 20.30 9.07 1.59
N CYS A 222 20.98 8.88 2.72
CA CYS A 222 21.15 7.61 3.40
C CYS A 222 20.24 7.48 4.61
N ASP A 223 19.91 6.23 4.92
CA ASP A 223 19.11 5.87 6.08
C ASP A 223 19.91 6.05 7.36
N ALA A 224 19.21 6.10 8.49
CA ALA A 224 19.85 6.09 9.81
C ALA A 224 20.78 4.88 10.03
N ASN A 225 20.61 3.81 9.25
CA ASN A 225 21.38 2.56 9.32
C ASN A 225 22.54 2.47 8.31
N SER A 226 22.75 3.50 7.48
CA SER A 226 23.83 3.54 6.49
C SER A 226 24.62 4.85 6.56
N THR A 227 25.81 4.85 5.99
CA THR A 227 26.70 6.02 5.89
C THR A 227 27.05 6.27 4.43
N CYS A 228 27.00 7.53 3.99
CA CYS A 228 27.40 7.89 2.63
C CYS A 228 28.92 7.89 2.52
N GLU A 229 29.48 6.85 1.90
CA GLU A 229 30.92 6.65 1.78
C GLU A 229 31.31 6.43 0.31
N LEU A 230 32.55 6.79 -0.02
CA LEU A 230 33.11 6.58 -1.35
C LEU A 230 33.48 5.11 -1.53
N ASN A 231 32.83 4.44 -2.48
CA ASN A 231 33.24 3.11 -2.87
C ASN A 231 34.54 3.19 -3.67
N ARG A 232 35.61 2.55 -3.17
CA ARG A 232 36.96 2.66 -3.76
C ARG A 232 37.08 1.93 -5.10
N SER A 233 36.18 1.00 -5.40
CA SER A 233 36.22 0.18 -6.60
C SER A 233 35.73 0.92 -7.85
N ASP A 234 34.64 1.69 -7.74
CA ASP A 234 34.02 2.41 -8.86
C ASP A 234 34.14 3.94 -8.72
N GLY A 235 34.62 4.44 -7.57
CA GLY A 235 34.71 5.87 -7.29
C GLY A 235 33.34 6.53 -7.05
N VAL A 236 32.27 5.75 -6.89
CA VAL A 236 30.91 6.24 -6.69
C VAL A 236 30.58 6.24 -5.20
N ARG A 237 29.97 7.31 -4.69
CA ARG A 237 29.51 7.36 -3.30
C ARG A 237 28.21 6.59 -3.14
N ARG A 238 28.14 5.73 -2.12
CA ARG A 238 26.97 4.88 -1.84
C ARG A 238 26.66 4.82 -0.35
N CYS A 239 25.41 4.52 -0.04
CA CYS A 239 24.94 4.35 1.33
C CYS A 239 25.34 2.99 1.89
N HIS A 240 26.58 2.86 2.36
CA HIS A 240 27.08 1.62 2.94
C HIS A 240 26.48 1.34 4.32
N CYS A 241 26.11 0.09 4.57
CA CYS A 241 25.52 -0.29 5.84
C CYS A 241 26.50 -0.12 7.02
N LYS A 242 26.00 0.41 8.14
CA LYS A 242 26.79 0.55 9.37
C LYS A 242 27.21 -0.82 9.92
N VAL A 243 28.26 -0.83 10.72
CA VAL A 243 28.84 -2.04 11.33
C VAL A 243 27.75 -2.91 11.98
N GLY A 244 27.77 -4.21 11.66
CA GLY A 244 26.81 -5.20 12.17
C GLY A 244 25.52 -5.32 11.34
N LEU A 245 25.38 -4.54 10.27
CA LEU A 245 24.28 -4.64 9.31
C LEU A 245 24.77 -5.11 7.94
N GLN A 246 23.89 -5.75 7.18
CA GLN A 246 24.11 -6.15 5.81
C GLN A 246 23.02 -5.61 4.89
N TRP A 247 23.43 -5.26 3.68
CA TRP A 247 22.52 -4.80 2.64
C TRP A 247 21.57 -5.93 2.23
N ASN A 248 20.27 -5.68 2.32
CA ASN A 248 19.25 -6.55 1.77
C ASN A 248 18.80 -6.01 0.41
N PRO A 249 19.27 -6.61 -0.71
CA PRO A 249 19.00 -6.08 -2.04
C PRO A 249 17.58 -6.35 -2.55
N ILE A 250 16.78 -7.15 -1.82
CA ILE A 250 15.36 -7.39 -2.14
C ILE A 250 14.48 -6.33 -1.48
N GLN A 251 14.82 -5.92 -0.26
CA GLN A 251 14.07 -4.91 0.50
C GLN A 251 14.60 -3.49 0.30
N GLY A 252 15.85 -3.34 -0.17
CA GLY A 252 16.49 -2.04 -0.35
C GLY A 252 16.85 -1.37 0.98
N ASN A 253 17.20 -2.14 2.02
CA ASN A 253 17.54 -1.62 3.34
C ASN A 253 18.68 -2.40 4.01
N CYS A 254 19.27 -1.80 5.05
CA CYS A 254 20.27 -2.46 5.89
C CYS A 254 19.58 -3.25 7.02
N THR A 255 19.84 -4.56 7.08
CA THR A 255 19.24 -5.49 8.06
C THR A 255 20.30 -6.13 8.94
N GLN A 256 19.93 -6.56 10.15
CA GLN A 256 20.84 -7.30 11.02
C GLN A 256 21.08 -8.71 10.45
N THR A 257 22.33 -9.14 10.44
CA THR A 257 22.69 -10.49 10.02
C THR A 257 22.13 -11.52 11.02
N GLY A 258 21.17 -12.32 10.59
CA GLY A 258 20.75 -13.50 11.35
C GLY A 258 21.83 -14.59 11.30
N GLY A 259 22.75 -14.61 12.26
CA GLY A 259 23.77 -15.65 12.35
C GLY A 259 24.87 -15.39 13.36
N CYS A 260 24.61 -15.61 14.65
CA CYS A 260 25.67 -15.75 15.65
C CYS A 260 26.25 -17.18 15.58
N GLN A 261 27.44 -17.34 15.01
CA GLN A 261 28.30 -18.50 15.27
C GLN A 261 29.71 -18.00 15.62
N SER A 262 29.91 -17.66 16.89
CA SER A 262 31.21 -17.75 17.55
C SER A 262 30.99 -17.93 19.06
N PRO A 263 31.65 -18.91 19.70
CA PRO A 263 31.53 -19.16 21.13
C PRO A 263 32.42 -18.17 21.88
N GLY A 264 31.85 -17.05 22.28
CA GLY A 264 32.60 -16.06 23.07
C GLY A 264 31.88 -14.72 23.13
N GLY A 265 30.99 -14.59 24.12
CA GLY A 265 30.58 -13.28 24.61
C GLY A 265 29.53 -12.54 23.77
N CYS A 266 28.37 -13.16 23.54
CA CYS A 266 27.15 -12.35 23.60
C CYS A 266 26.90 -12.06 25.07
N ASP A 267 27.40 -10.93 25.57
CA ASP A 267 26.79 -10.31 26.74
C ASP A 267 25.36 -10.00 26.33
N ARG A 268 24.46 -10.92 26.69
CA ARG A 268 23.03 -10.71 26.64
C ARG A 268 22.74 -9.68 27.73
N GLN A 269 23.00 -8.42 27.42
CA GLN A 269 22.37 -7.32 28.12
C GLN A 269 20.89 -7.37 27.79
N THR A 270 20.19 -8.24 28.51
CA THR A 270 18.86 -7.93 29.04
C THR A 270 18.96 -6.66 29.89
N LYS A 271 19.12 -5.52 29.21
CA LYS A 271 18.63 -4.22 29.67
C LYS A 271 17.66 -3.74 28.61
N LYS A 272 16.45 -4.27 28.74
CA LYS A 272 15.22 -3.69 28.21
C LYS A 272 15.23 -2.18 28.52
N THR A 273 15.11 -1.38 27.46
CA THR A 273 14.28 -0.17 27.39
C THR A 273 14.28 0.73 28.63
N LEU A 274 15.30 1.56 28.76
CA LEU A 274 15.25 2.84 29.46
C LEU A 274 16.08 3.80 28.61
N ILE A 275 15.41 4.71 27.88
CA ILE A 275 15.89 5.91 27.14
C ILE A 275 15.10 6.16 25.82
N THR A 276 14.07 5.36 25.50
CA THR A 276 12.96 5.78 24.60
C THR A 276 11.60 5.67 25.32
N ALA A 277 11.59 5.98 26.61
CA ALA A 277 10.39 6.06 27.44
C ALA A 277 10.35 7.32 28.33
N LEU A 278 11.01 8.40 27.90
CA LEU A 278 10.97 9.69 28.60
C LEU A 278 10.30 10.81 27.80
N THR A 279 9.98 10.59 26.52
CA THR A 279 9.25 11.59 25.70
C THR A 279 7.81 11.16 25.36
N SER A 280 7.51 9.86 25.35
CA SER A 280 6.14 9.35 25.13
C SER A 280 5.28 9.34 26.40
N SER A 281 5.91 9.28 27.58
CA SER A 281 5.23 9.26 28.88
C SER A 281 4.87 10.66 29.39
N LEU A 282 5.70 11.66 29.10
CA LEU A 282 5.44 13.05 29.50
C LEU A 282 4.28 13.65 28.71
N SER A 283 4.16 13.34 27.42
CA SER A 283 3.05 13.81 26.58
C SER A 283 1.71 13.21 27.02
N ALA A 284 1.68 11.91 27.34
CA ALA A 284 0.48 11.26 27.89
C ALA A 284 0.06 11.86 29.24
N LEU A 285 1.02 12.14 30.13
CA LEU A 285 0.74 12.77 31.42
C LEU A 285 0.18 14.19 31.25
N VAL A 286 0.76 15.00 30.35
CA VAL A 286 0.25 16.35 30.04
C VAL A 286 -1.15 16.30 29.43
N LEU A 287 -1.43 15.32 28.56
CA LEU A 287 -2.77 15.10 27.99
C LEU A 287 -3.80 14.70 29.05
N LEU A 288 -3.44 13.83 30.00
CA LEU A 288 -4.33 13.44 31.09
C LEU A 288 -4.62 14.61 32.04
N ILE A 289 -3.61 15.41 32.38
CA ILE A 289 -3.77 16.59 33.24
C ILE A 289 -4.65 17.63 32.55
N THR A 290 -4.46 17.89 31.26
CA THR A 290 -5.29 18.86 30.52
C THR A 290 -6.75 18.40 30.43
N ILE A 291 -7.01 17.11 30.15
CA ILE A 291 -8.36 16.53 30.17
C ILE A 291 -8.98 16.66 31.56
N ALA A 292 -8.24 16.33 32.64
CA ALA A 292 -8.74 16.43 34.01
C ALA A 292 -9.11 17.88 34.39
N ILE A 293 -8.31 18.88 33.99
CA ILE A 293 -8.62 20.30 34.21
C ILE A 293 -9.89 20.72 33.45
N LEU A 294 -10.05 20.27 32.20
CA LEU A 294 -11.24 20.57 31.40
C LEU A 294 -12.51 19.95 32.01
N LEU A 295 -12.44 18.68 32.43
CA LEU A 295 -13.54 17.99 33.10
C LEU A 295 -13.87 18.63 34.45
N HIS A 296 -12.87 19.02 35.24
CA HIS A 296 -13.08 19.71 36.51
C HIS A 296 -13.73 21.09 36.30
N LYS A 297 -13.29 21.85 35.29
CA LYS A 297 -13.93 23.13 34.92
C LYS A 297 -15.37 22.93 34.46
N ARG A 298 -15.68 21.88 33.67
CA ARG A 298 -17.07 21.57 33.28
C ARG A 298 -17.93 21.16 34.47
N TYR A 299 -17.43 20.27 35.32
CA TYR A 299 -18.11 19.85 36.55
C TYR A 299 -18.41 21.03 37.48
N LYS A 300 -17.44 21.93 37.68
CA LYS A 300 -17.61 23.13 38.50
C LYS A 300 -18.68 24.07 37.91
N ARG A 301 -18.68 24.29 36.58
CA ARG A 301 -19.72 25.11 35.91
C ARG A 301 -21.12 24.52 36.07
N ILE A 302 -21.28 23.21 35.91
CA ILE A 302 -22.58 22.53 36.06
C ILE A 302 -23.09 22.64 37.51
N LYS A 303 -22.20 22.41 38.49
CA LYS A 303 -22.54 22.51 39.93
C LYS A 303 -22.93 23.94 40.33
N GLU A 304 -22.26 24.94 39.77
CA GLU A 304 -22.61 26.34 39.99
C GLU A 304 -23.94 26.73 39.31
N ALA A 305 -24.21 26.22 38.11
CA ALA A 305 -25.48 26.43 37.41
C ALA A 305 -26.67 25.84 38.20
N GLN A 306 -26.52 24.62 38.73
CA GLN A 306 -27.55 24.00 39.57
C GLN A 306 -27.82 24.80 40.86
N LYS A 307 -26.76 25.33 41.51
CA LYS A 307 -26.92 26.21 42.69
C LYS A 307 -27.57 27.56 42.37
N ARG A 308 -27.43 28.07 41.14
CA ARG A 308 -28.12 29.30 40.70
C ARG A 308 -29.60 29.03 40.45
N LEU A 309 -29.93 27.90 39.82
CA LEU A 309 -31.32 27.49 39.58
C LEU A 309 -32.09 27.25 40.89
N ALA A 310 -31.46 26.58 41.86
CA ALA A 310 -32.06 26.32 43.18
C ALA A 310 -32.41 27.64 43.91
N ARG A 311 -31.51 28.62 43.90
CA ARG A 311 -31.75 29.94 44.51
C ARG A 311 -32.87 30.71 43.80
N HIS A 312 -32.90 30.69 42.47
CA HIS A 312 -33.99 31.33 41.73
C HIS A 312 -35.35 30.70 42.01
N CYS A 313 -35.43 29.38 42.18
CA CYS A 313 -36.69 28.71 42.55
C CYS A 313 -37.18 29.13 43.94
N GLU A 314 -36.25 29.29 44.90
CA GLU A 314 -36.56 29.71 46.27
C GLU A 314 -37.01 31.18 46.33
N GLU A 315 -36.41 32.04 45.50
CA GLU A 315 -36.77 33.46 45.38
C GLU A 315 -38.15 33.66 44.73
N ILE A 316 -38.48 32.90 43.66
CA ILE A 316 -39.81 32.94 43.03
C ILE A 316 -40.92 32.52 44.01
N LEU A 317 -40.63 31.56 44.89
CA LEU A 317 -41.59 31.08 45.90
C LEU A 317 -41.79 32.06 47.07
N SER A 318 -40.87 32.99 47.29
CA SER A 318 -40.91 33.93 48.43
C SER A 318 -41.37 35.34 48.05
N VAL A 319 -41.28 35.72 46.76
CA VAL A 319 -41.57 37.07 46.29
C VAL A 319 -43.05 37.29 45.91
N ASP A 320 -43.83 36.24 45.65
CA ASP A 320 -45.25 36.39 45.34
C ASP A 320 -46.13 35.96 46.52
N GLY A 321 -46.91 36.90 47.05
CA GLY A 321 -47.84 36.73 48.18
C GLY A 321 -49.06 35.87 47.88
N SER A 322 -48.91 34.82 47.07
CA SER A 322 -49.96 33.85 46.75
C SER A 322 -50.00 32.76 47.82
N LYS A 323 -50.86 32.95 48.83
CA LYS A 323 -51.17 31.96 49.88
C LYS A 323 -51.86 30.67 49.36
N SER A 324 -51.62 30.22 48.13
CA SER A 324 -52.31 29.03 47.58
C SER A 324 -51.45 28.02 46.80
N ALA A 325 -50.16 28.28 46.55
CA ALA A 325 -49.32 27.31 45.84
C ALA A 325 -48.81 26.21 46.80
N LYS A 326 -49.56 25.10 46.91
CA LYS A 326 -49.14 23.91 47.66
C LYS A 326 -48.03 23.18 46.90
N HIS A 327 -46.93 22.87 47.58
CA HIS A 327 -45.85 22.07 47.01
C HIS A 327 -46.32 20.61 46.88
N PHE A 328 -46.20 20.03 45.69
CA PHE A 328 -46.43 18.60 45.45
C PHE A 328 -45.14 17.95 44.99
N THR A 329 -44.80 16.81 45.59
CA THR A 329 -43.61 16.06 45.15
C THR A 329 -43.88 15.37 43.82
N SER A 330 -42.82 14.99 43.09
CA SER A 330 -42.96 14.20 41.86
C SER A 330 -43.75 12.89 42.09
N LYS A 331 -43.65 12.31 43.30
CA LYS A 331 -44.39 11.11 43.68
C LYS A 331 -45.90 11.38 43.77
N ASP A 332 -46.28 12.50 44.36
CA ASP A 332 -47.70 12.89 44.52
C ASP A 332 -48.34 13.12 43.15
N ILE A 333 -47.62 13.81 42.25
CA ILE A 333 -48.10 14.09 40.90
C ILE A 333 -48.19 12.80 40.05
N LYS A 334 -47.21 11.90 40.16
CA LYS A 334 -47.28 10.59 39.51
C LYS A 334 -48.45 9.77 40.02
N LYS A 335 -48.69 9.75 41.33
CA LYS A 335 -49.83 9.04 41.91
C LYS A 335 -51.15 9.62 41.40
N ALA A 336 -51.29 10.95 41.43
CA ALA A 336 -52.49 11.64 41.00
C ALA A 336 -52.84 11.40 39.52
N THR A 337 -51.83 11.27 38.65
CA THR A 337 -51.99 11.10 37.19
C THR A 337 -51.90 9.65 36.71
N LYS A 338 -51.83 8.66 37.63
CA LYS A 338 -51.54 7.25 37.32
C LYS A 338 -50.27 7.08 36.46
N ASN A 339 -49.21 7.72 36.92
CA ASN A 339 -47.89 7.79 36.28
C ASN A 339 -47.96 8.36 34.85
N PHE A 340 -48.72 9.44 34.66
CA PHE A 340 -48.95 10.08 33.36
C PHE A 340 -49.54 9.10 32.32
N SER A 341 -50.53 8.29 32.72
CA SER A 341 -51.21 7.37 31.80
C SER A 341 -51.88 8.14 30.66
N LYS A 342 -51.87 7.57 29.45
CA LYS A 342 -52.59 8.14 28.29
C LYS A 342 -54.09 8.28 28.54
N ASP A 343 -54.67 7.43 29.38
CA ASP A 343 -56.10 7.52 29.77
C ASP A 343 -56.42 8.79 30.56
N CYS A 344 -55.39 9.40 31.17
CA CYS A 344 -55.49 10.65 31.89
C CYS A 344 -55.17 11.87 31.00
N LEU A 345 -54.71 11.69 29.76
CA LEU A 345 -54.32 12.80 28.87
C LEU A 345 -55.57 13.54 28.40
N ILE A 346 -55.66 14.83 28.72
CA ILE A 346 -56.79 15.70 28.35
C ILE A 346 -56.43 16.75 27.30
N GLY A 347 -55.15 16.94 26.99
CA GLY A 347 -54.73 17.84 25.91
C GLY A 347 -53.24 17.81 25.62
N VAL A 348 -52.88 18.11 24.37
CA VAL A 348 -51.50 18.24 23.90
C VAL A 348 -51.37 19.58 23.19
N GLY A 349 -50.35 20.37 23.52
CA GLY A 349 -50.05 21.64 22.86
C GLY A 349 -48.55 21.87 22.69
N GLY A 350 -48.19 23.00 22.07
CA GLY A 350 -46.79 23.35 21.81
C GLY A 350 -45.91 23.45 23.07
N TYR A 351 -46.51 23.78 24.21
CA TYR A 351 -45.81 23.95 25.49
C TYR A 351 -45.85 22.70 26.39
N GLY A 352 -46.43 21.59 25.93
CA GLY A 352 -46.50 20.37 26.73
C GLY A 352 -47.82 19.62 26.66
N GLU A 353 -47.92 18.62 27.52
CA GLU A 353 -49.07 17.72 27.66
C GLU A 353 -49.81 18.03 28.97
N VAL A 354 -51.13 17.86 28.98
CA VAL A 354 -51.97 18.12 30.16
C VAL A 354 -52.71 16.86 30.52
N TYR A 355 -52.56 16.43 31.77
CA TYR A 355 -53.16 15.22 32.32
C TYR A 355 -54.20 15.57 33.40
N LYS A 356 -55.35 14.90 33.40
CA LYS A 356 -56.30 14.91 34.51
C LYS A 356 -55.74 14.06 35.65
N GLY A 357 -55.75 14.61 36.87
CA GLY A 357 -55.31 13.91 38.06
C GLY A 357 -56.29 14.05 39.22
N TYR A 358 -56.15 13.17 40.22
CA TYR A 358 -56.88 13.22 41.48
C TYR A 358 -55.88 13.25 42.63
N LEU A 359 -55.90 14.31 43.43
CA LEU A 359 -55.10 14.39 44.64
C LEU A 359 -55.62 13.42 45.71
N GLU A 360 -54.84 13.17 46.77
CA GLU A 360 -55.22 12.23 47.84
C GLU A 360 -56.50 12.65 48.59
N ASP A 361 -56.78 13.96 48.64
CA ASP A 361 -58.01 14.52 49.20
C ASP A 361 -59.23 14.45 48.26
N GLY A 362 -59.07 13.83 47.09
CA GLY A 362 -60.11 13.70 46.07
C GLY A 362 -60.24 14.91 45.14
N THR A 363 -59.45 15.98 45.33
CA THR A 363 -59.48 17.16 44.47
C THR A 363 -59.05 16.82 43.05
N VAL A 364 -59.88 17.20 42.08
CA VAL A 364 -59.58 17.02 40.65
C VAL A 364 -58.66 18.15 40.18
N VAL A 365 -57.54 17.78 39.57
CA VAL A 365 -56.52 18.73 39.09
C VAL A 365 -56.17 18.49 37.62
N ALA A 366 -55.67 19.54 36.96
CA ALA A 366 -55.02 19.44 35.66
C ALA A 366 -53.51 19.61 35.85
N VAL A 367 -52.73 18.60 35.48
CA VAL A 367 -51.26 18.59 35.59
C VAL A 367 -50.65 18.84 34.22
N LYS A 368 -49.96 19.98 34.07
CA LYS A 368 -49.27 20.35 32.83
C LYS A 368 -47.79 19.93 32.89
N CYS A 369 -47.38 19.07 31.97
CA CYS A 369 -46.00 18.62 31.78
C CYS A 369 -45.34 19.42 30.66
N ALA A 370 -44.44 20.35 31.01
CA ALA A 370 -43.69 21.11 30.03
C ALA A 370 -42.66 20.24 29.29
N LYS A 371 -42.54 20.41 27.98
CA LYS A 371 -41.45 19.81 27.19
C LYS A 371 -40.17 20.59 27.48
N ILE A 372 -39.13 19.91 27.98
CA ILE A 372 -37.79 20.50 28.05
C ILE A 372 -37.20 20.38 26.65
N ILE A 373 -36.87 21.52 26.03
CA ILE A 373 -36.08 21.54 24.79
C ILE A 373 -34.62 21.41 25.21
N ASP A 374 -34.05 20.22 25.06
CA ASP A 374 -32.62 20.00 25.22
C ASP A 374 -31.87 20.66 24.05
N TYR A 375 -31.38 21.88 24.25
CA TYR A 375 -30.35 22.45 23.39
C TYR A 375 -28.97 21.94 23.85
N LEU A 376 -28.50 20.85 23.25
CA LEU A 376 -27.13 20.36 23.39
C LEU A 376 -26.53 20.00 22.02
N LEU A 377 -25.70 20.91 21.51
CA LEU A 377 -24.49 20.62 20.73
C LEU A 377 -23.29 21.07 21.57
#